data_AF-A0A386C7D0-F1
#
_entry.id   AF-A0A386C7D0-F1
#
_cell.length_a   1.000
_cell.length_b   1.000
_cell.length_c   1.000
_cell.angle_alpha   90.00
_cell.angle_beta   90.00
_cell.angle_gamma   90.00
#
_symmetry.space_group_name_H-M   'P 1'
#
loop_
_entity.id
_entity.type
_entity.pdbx_description
1 polymer ?
#
loop_
_entity_poly.entity_id
_entity_poly.type
_entity_poly.pdbx_seq_one_letter_code
_entity_poly.pdbx_strand_id
1 'polypeptide(L)'
;MFWFYSHPAVYIMILPGMGVVSELVTSQSRKQPFGYGFIAFSSLAIAIIGFSVWAHHMFVAGISIYGGMVFSLLSFLVAIPS
;
A
#
# COMPACT_ATOMS: atom_id res chain seq x y z
N MET A 1 -19.24 -3.90 1.98
CA MET A 1 -18.55 -3.77 3.29
C MET A 1 -17.30 -4.64 3.42
N PHE A 2 -17.32 -5.92 3.01
CA PHE A 2 -16.15 -6.81 3.12
C PHE A 2 -14.83 -6.21 2.58
N TRP A 3 -14.82 -5.69 1.36
CA TRP A 3 -13.60 -5.15 0.75
C TRP A 3 -13.09 -3.87 1.40
N PHE A 4 -14.00 -3.01 1.88
CA PHE A 4 -13.64 -1.78 2.60
C PHE A 4 -12.78 -2.07 3.84
N TYR A 5 -13.02 -3.21 4.51
CA TYR A 5 -12.17 -3.70 5.59
C TYR A 5 -10.96 -4.51 5.09
N SER A 6 -11.20 -5.47 4.19
CA SER A 6 -10.19 -6.48 3.86
C SER A 6 -9.02 -5.91 3.06
N HIS A 7 -9.25 -4.84 2.29
CA HIS A 7 -8.18 -4.21 1.55
C HIS A 7 -7.19 -3.44 2.46
N PRO A 8 -7.64 -2.61 3.43
CA PRO A 8 -6.75 -2.14 4.50
C PRO A 8 -6.07 -3.26 5.28
N ALA A 9 -6.76 -4.39 5.54
CA ALA A 9 -6.20 -5.50 6.29
C ALA A 9 -4.95 -6.10 5.61
N VAL A 10 -4.88 -6.14 4.27
CA VAL A 10 -3.65 -6.61 3.60
C VAL A 10 -2.47 -5.68 3.81
N TYR A 11 -2.68 -4.36 3.93
CA TYR A 11 -1.61 -3.42 4.24
C TYR A 11 -1.14 -3.50 5.69
N ILE A 12 -2.06 -3.75 6.63
CA ILE A 12 -1.72 -4.02 8.03
C ILE A 12 -0.81 -5.25 8.12
N MET A 13 -1.03 -6.27 7.28
CA MET A 13 -0.20 -7.47 7.26
C MET A 13 1.17 -7.25 6.57
N ILE A 14 1.24 -6.48 5.47
CA ILE A 14 2.47 -6.34 4.69
C ILE A 14 3.45 -5.31 5.25
N LEU A 15 2.97 -4.19 5.82
CA LEU A 15 3.82 -3.10 6.30
C LEU A 15 4.82 -3.54 7.39
N PRO A 16 4.44 -4.38 8.38
CA PRO A 16 5.41 -4.96 9.32
C PRO A 16 6.48 -5.81 8.61
N GLY A 17 6.09 -6.59 7.59
CA GLY A 17 7.01 -7.39 6.80
C GLY A 17 8.04 -6.54 6.06
N MET A 18 7.62 -5.43 5.45
CA MET A 18 8.52 -4.46 4.81
C MET A 18 9.51 -3.83 5.81
N GLY A 19 9.04 -3.54 7.03
CA GLY A 19 9.90 -3.06 8.12
C GLY A 19 10.97 -4.09 8.52
N VAL A 20 10.58 -5.35 8.71
CA VAL A 20 11.52 -6.45 9.02
C VAL A 20 12.56 -6.62 7.92
N VAL A 21 12.15 -6.59 6.64
CA VAL A 21 13.09 -6.67 5.51
C VAL A 21 14.08 -5.51 5.53
N SER A 22 13.61 -4.29 5.80
CA SER A 22 14.47 -3.10 5.89
C SER A 22 15.55 -3.26 6.96
N GLU A 23 15.17 -3.74 8.15
CA GLU A 23 16.11 -4.00 9.26
C GLU A 23 17.10 -5.14 8.96
N LEU A 24 16.62 -6.24 8.37
CA LEU A 24 17.51 -7.36 8.02
C LEU A 24 18.54 -6.94 6.97
N VAL A 25 18.13 -6.22 5.93
CA VAL A 25 19.04 -5.76 4.87
C VAL A 25 20.09 -4.80 5.42
N THR A 26 19.70 -3.84 6.25
CA THR A 26 20.62 -2.84 6.84
C THR A 26 21.57 -3.48 7.84
N SER A 27 21.08 -4.39 8.67
CA SER A 27 21.87 -5.19 9.60
C SER A 27 22.95 -6.01 8.88
N GLN A 28 22.58 -6.79 7.86
CA GLN A 28 23.53 -7.61 7.09
C GLN A 28 24.49 -6.77 6.25
N SER A 29 24.04 -5.61 5.78
CA SER A 29 24.88 -4.67 5.00
C SER A 29 25.79 -3.82 5.89
N ARG A 30 25.57 -3.80 7.22
CA ARG A 30 26.23 -2.91 8.18
C ARG A 30 26.17 -1.43 7.75
N LYS A 31 25.02 -1.02 7.23
CA LYS A 31 24.75 0.33 6.73
C LYS A 31 23.42 0.83 7.27
N GLN A 32 23.28 2.13 7.40
CA GLN A 32 21.99 2.74 7.72
C GLN A 32 21.00 2.59 6.55
N PRO A 33 19.68 2.59 6.82
CA PRO A 33 18.66 2.63 5.77
C PRO A 33 18.87 3.85 4.87
N PHE A 34 18.98 3.62 3.57
CA PHE A 34 19.05 4.70 2.60
C PHE A 34 17.71 5.45 2.57
N GLY A 35 17.72 6.74 2.90
CA GLY A 35 16.52 7.56 2.87
C GLY A 35 15.46 7.17 3.90
N TYR A 36 15.84 6.93 5.16
CA TYR A 36 14.91 6.57 6.25
C TYR A 36 13.63 7.44 6.30
N GLY A 37 13.77 8.76 6.08
CA GLY A 37 12.61 9.66 6.01
C GLY A 37 11.64 9.28 4.88
N PHE A 38 12.15 8.93 3.69
CA PHE A 38 11.32 8.44 2.59
C PHE A 38 10.63 7.12 2.96
N ILE A 39 11.34 6.18 3.58
CA ILE A 39 10.75 4.90 4.04
C ILE A 39 9.58 5.17 5.01
N ALA A 40 9.77 6.06 5.98
CA ALA A 40 8.75 6.39 6.97
C ALA A 40 7.51 7.07 6.34
N PHE A 41 7.72 8.09 5.49
CA PHE A 41 6.62 8.78 4.81
C PHE A 41 5.93 7.90 3.78
N SER A 42 6.66 7.04 3.07
CA SER A 42 6.11 6.04 2.17
C SER A 42 5.21 5.06 2.91
N SER A 43 5.65 4.55 4.07
CA SER A 43 4.84 3.63 4.88
C SER A 43 3.52 4.26 5.33
N LEU A 44 3.55 5.54 5.72
CA LEU A 44 2.34 6.29 6.07
C LEU A 44 1.44 6.52 4.84
N ALA A 45 2.03 6.85 3.68
CA ALA A 45 1.29 7.05 2.44
C ALA A 45 0.57 5.76 2.01
N ILE A 46 1.23 4.60 2.07
CA ILE A 46 0.61 3.29 1.80
C ILE A 46 -0.57 3.06 2.75
N ALA A 47 -0.39 3.32 4.05
CA ALA A 47 -1.47 3.15 5.02
C ALA A 47 -2.68 4.03 4.69
N ILE A 48 -2.49 5.31 4.36
CA ILE A 48 -3.59 6.25 4.05
C ILE A 48 -4.26 5.92 2.71
N ILE A 49 -3.48 5.74 1.65
CA ILE A 49 -4.01 5.49 0.30
C ILE A 49 -4.66 4.09 0.24
N GLY A 50 -4.15 3.12 1.01
CA GLY A 50 -4.71 1.77 1.13
C GLY A 50 -6.17 1.74 1.60
N PHE A 51 -6.62 2.73 2.36
CA PHE A 51 -8.05 2.87 2.72
C PHE A 51 -8.95 3.36 1.58
N SER A 52 -8.38 3.88 0.48
CA SER A 52 -9.11 4.51 -0.62
C SER A 52 -9.24 3.64 -1.88
N VAL A 53 -8.74 2.40 -1.89
CA VAL A 53 -8.57 1.59 -3.11
C VAL A 53 -9.39 0.30 -3.18
N TRP A 54 -10.16 -0.03 -2.13
CA TRP A 54 -10.83 -1.34 -1.99
C TRP A 54 -11.72 -1.75 -3.16
N ALA A 55 -12.33 -0.79 -3.88
CA ALA A 55 -13.30 -1.11 -4.92
C ALA A 55 -12.66 -1.71 -6.18
N HIS A 56 -11.33 -1.78 -6.29
CA HIS A 56 -10.70 -2.54 -7.38
C HIS A 56 -11.02 -4.04 -7.34
N HIS A 57 -11.41 -4.57 -6.18
CA HIS A 57 -11.88 -5.96 -6.07
C HIS A 57 -13.29 -6.15 -6.65
N MET A 58 -13.95 -5.06 -7.04
CA MET A 58 -15.34 -5.03 -7.49
C MET A 58 -15.46 -4.61 -8.96
N PHE A 59 -14.36 -4.60 -9.74
CA PHE A 59 -14.38 -4.15 -11.13
C PHE A 59 -15.38 -4.90 -12.03
N VAL A 60 -15.62 -6.18 -11.75
CA VAL A 60 -16.60 -7.00 -12.49
C VAL A 60 -17.97 -7.09 -11.81
N ALA A 61 -18.19 -6.37 -10.70
CA ALA A 61 -19.42 -6.41 -9.91
C ALA A 61 -20.43 -5.30 -10.29
N GLY A 62 -20.33 -4.75 -11.51
CA GLY A 62 -21.25 -3.71 -12.01
C GLY A 62 -20.90 -2.28 -11.60
N ILE A 63 -19.64 -2.00 -11.21
CA ILE A 63 -19.18 -0.63 -10.98
C ILE A 63 -19.27 0.19 -12.29
N SER A 64 -19.63 1.48 -12.18
CA SER A 64 -19.66 2.36 -13.35
C SER A 64 -18.27 2.57 -13.96
N ILE A 65 -18.20 2.94 -15.24
CA ILE A 65 -16.91 3.19 -15.92
C ILE A 65 -16.08 4.28 -15.22
N TYR A 66 -16.73 5.34 -14.74
CA TYR A 66 -16.06 6.41 -14.00
C TYR A 66 -15.51 5.93 -12.65
N GLY A 67 -16.28 5.10 -11.93
CA GLY A 67 -15.80 4.47 -10.71
C GLY A 67 -14.61 3.55 -10.98
N GLY A 68 -14.70 2.71 -12.01
CA GLY A 68 -13.59 1.85 -12.43
C GLY A 68 -12.32 2.62 -12.76
N MET A 69 -12.43 3.73 -13.52
CA MET A 69 -11.28 4.59 -13.84
C MET A 69 -10.64 5.21 -12.59
N VAL A 70 -11.44 5.77 -11.68
CA VAL A 70 -10.94 6.40 -10.45
C VAL A 70 -10.22 5.39 -9.57
N PHE A 71 -10.84 4.23 -9.30
CA PHE A 71 -10.24 3.21 -8.44
C PHE A 71 -9.03 2.54 -9.09
N SER A 72 -8.96 2.47 -10.43
CA SER A 72 -7.76 2.04 -11.15
C SER A 72 -6.61 3.01 -10.95
N LEU A 73 -6.84 4.32 -11.16
CA LEU A 73 -5.84 5.36 -10.93
C LEU A 73 -5.32 5.34 -9.49
N LEU A 74 -6.22 5.32 -8.50
CA LEU A 74 -5.86 5.29 -7.08
C LEU A 74 -5.02 4.03 -6.75
N SER A 75 -5.34 2.89 -7.35
CA SER A 75 -4.59 1.65 -7.12
C SER A 75 -3.17 1.75 -7.67
N PHE A 76 -2.98 2.34 -8.85
CA PHE A 76 -1.63 2.58 -9.39
C PHE A 76 -0.83 3.58 -8.55
N LEU A 77 -1.47 4.56 -7.93
CA LEU A 77 -0.76 5.53 -7.07
C LEU A 77 -0.12 4.88 -5.84
N VAL A 78 -0.64 3.75 -5.34
CA VAL A 78 -0.03 2.99 -4.23
C VAL A 78 1.35 2.43 -4.63
N ALA A 79 1.61 2.21 -5.92
CA ALA A 79 2.89 1.70 -6.40
C ALA A 79 4.06 2.70 -6.26
N ILE A 80 3.77 3.99 -6.09
CA ILE A 80 4.81 5.03 -5.93
C ILE A 80 5.50 4.94 -4.56
N PRO A 81 4.78 4.86 -3.42
CA PRO A 81 5.41 4.70 -2.12
C PRO A 81 5.82 3.26 -1.76
N SER A 82 5.38 2.24 -2.51
CA SER A 82 5.70 0.82 -2.25
C SER A 82 7.15 0.49 -2.59
#